data_AF-A0A1G1LKG6-F1
#
_entry.id   AF-A0A1G1LKG6-F1
#
_cell.length_a   1.000
_cell.length_b   1.000
_cell.length_c   1.000
_cell.angle_alpha   90.00
_cell.angle_beta   90.00
_cell.angle_gamma   90.00
#
_symmetry.space_group_name_H-M   'P 1'
#
loop_
_entity.id
_entity.type
_entity.pdbx_description
1 polymer ?
#
loop_
_entity_poly.entity_id
_entity_poly.type
_entity_poly.pdbx_seq_one_letter_code
_entity_poly.pdbx_strand_id
1 'polypeptide(L)'
;MSKYTFEQVKSFAGVEVVVLKPTYLGGIEKTWGWMKLAGQYGLQVTISSTFETDLGLYTLAQIAGCTKHQYIAGLDTLKWFKEDLLQGQLRIQKGRIHLNDKIDLAACLKSPHLKEIANA
;
A
#
# COMPACT_ATOMS: atom_id res chain seq x y z
N MET A 1 8.85 -12.47 3.83
CA MET A 1 8.56 -13.29 2.64
C MET A 1 7.21 -13.96 2.88
N SER A 2 6.28 -13.92 1.91
CA SER A 2 4.91 -14.45 2.09
C SER A 2 4.92 -15.92 2.48
N LYS A 3 4.10 -16.30 3.47
CA LYS A 3 3.92 -17.69 3.91
C LYS A 3 3.25 -18.57 2.84
N TYR A 4 2.46 -17.97 1.95
CA TYR A 4 1.68 -18.68 0.92
C TYR A 4 1.99 -18.15 -0.48
N THR A 5 1.98 -19.05 -1.46
CA THR A 5 2.00 -18.71 -2.89
C THR A 5 0.59 -18.38 -3.37
N PHE A 6 0.48 -17.73 -4.53
CA PHE A 6 -0.84 -17.46 -5.12
C PHE A 6 -1.60 -18.76 -5.45
N GLU A 7 -0.88 -19.79 -5.95
CA GLU A 7 -1.43 -21.12 -6.23
C GLU A 7 -2.12 -21.76 -5.03
N GLN A 8 -1.53 -21.59 -3.84
CA GLN A 8 -2.12 -22.05 -2.59
C GLN A 8 -3.33 -21.21 -2.17
N VAL A 9 -3.23 -19.88 -2.31
CA VAL A 9 -4.36 -19.00 -1.94
C VAL A 9 -5.59 -19.26 -2.80
N LYS A 10 -5.43 -19.46 -4.11
CA LYS A 10 -6.59 -19.73 -4.98
C LYS A 10 -7.25 -21.09 -4.77
N SER A 11 -6.60 -22.02 -4.06
CA SER A 11 -7.19 -23.33 -3.75
C SER A 11 -7.99 -23.33 -2.43
N PHE A 12 -7.93 -22.24 -1.66
CA PHE A 12 -8.68 -22.14 -0.41
C PHE A 12 -10.18 -21.96 -0.70
N ALA A 13 -10.98 -22.91 -0.22
CA ALA A 13 -12.43 -22.86 -0.37
C ALA A 13 -13.01 -21.65 0.36
N GLY A 14 -13.91 -20.92 -0.31
CA GLY A 14 -14.62 -19.77 0.25
C GLY A 14 -13.80 -18.47 0.32
N VAL A 15 -12.58 -18.43 -0.23
CA VAL A 15 -11.83 -17.18 -0.34
C VAL A 15 -12.33 -16.37 -1.53
N GLU A 16 -12.84 -15.18 -1.26
CA GLU A 16 -13.34 -14.24 -2.28
C GLU A 16 -12.43 -13.02 -2.43
N VAL A 17 -11.74 -12.62 -1.36
CA VAL A 17 -10.91 -11.41 -1.30
C VAL A 17 -9.53 -11.74 -0.76
N VAL A 18 -8.50 -11.24 -1.43
CA VAL A 18 -7.10 -11.33 -1.01
C VAL A 18 -6.62 -9.97 -0.50
N VAL A 19 -6.22 -9.92 0.77
CA VAL A 19 -5.61 -8.72 1.37
C VAL A 19 -4.12 -8.71 1.02
N LEU A 20 -3.72 -7.82 0.12
CA LEU A 20 -2.31 -7.64 -0.21
C LEU A 20 -1.70 -6.57 0.68
N LYS A 21 -0.61 -6.93 1.35
CA LYS A 21 0.27 -6.02 2.08
C LYS A 21 1.56 -5.85 1.28
N PRO A 22 1.70 -4.82 0.43
CA PRO A 22 2.78 -4.79 -0.56
C PRO A 22 4.19 -4.86 0.02
N THR A 23 4.45 -4.15 1.12
CA THR A 23 5.74 -4.17 1.83
C THR A 23 6.09 -5.56 2.38
N TYR A 24 5.10 -6.29 2.89
CA TYR A 24 5.28 -7.66 3.38
C TYR A 24 5.40 -8.69 2.24
N LEU A 25 4.63 -8.49 1.17
CA LEU A 25 4.60 -9.35 -0.02
C LEU A 25 5.91 -9.27 -0.81
N GLY A 26 6.61 -8.14 -0.73
CA GLY A 26 7.92 -7.90 -1.30
C GLY A 26 7.93 -6.88 -2.44
N GLY A 27 7.09 -5.84 -2.33
CA GLY A 27 7.14 -4.65 -3.18
C GLY A 27 6.03 -4.56 -4.23
N ILE A 28 6.12 -3.50 -5.03
CA ILE A 28 5.13 -3.11 -6.04
C ILE A 28 5.00 -4.20 -7.12
N GLU A 29 6.11 -4.70 -7.65
CA GLU A 29 6.10 -5.69 -8.74
C GLU A 29 5.38 -6.98 -8.35
N LYS A 30 5.73 -7.54 -7.18
CA LYS A 30 5.05 -8.74 -6.66
C LYS A 30 3.57 -8.49 -6.40
N THR A 31 3.23 -7.33 -5.86
CA THR A 31 1.83 -6.92 -5.64
C THR A 31 1.07 -6.86 -6.96
N TRP A 32 1.67 -6.26 -7.99
CA TRP A 32 1.08 -6.17 -9.32
C TRP A 32 0.87 -7.54 -9.96
N GLY A 33 1.82 -8.46 -9.79
CA GLY A 33 1.69 -9.85 -10.21
C GLY A 33 0.50 -10.54 -9.54
N TRP A 34 0.36 -10.38 -8.22
CA TRP A 34 -0.79 -10.91 -7.48
C TRP A 34 -2.12 -10.28 -7.90
N MET A 35 -2.16 -8.96 -8.15
CA MET A 35 -3.36 -8.27 -8.65
C MET A 35 -3.81 -8.82 -10.00
N LYS A 36 -2.86 -9.07 -10.92
CA LYS A 36 -3.15 -9.67 -12.22
C LYS A 36 -3.70 -11.09 -12.10
N LEU A 37 -3.01 -11.93 -11.33
CA LEU A 37 -3.43 -13.31 -11.11
C LEU A 37 -4.82 -13.36 -10.44
N ALA A 38 -5.05 -12.58 -9.38
CA ALA A 38 -6.36 -12.52 -8.72
C ALA A 38 -7.48 -12.19 -9.72
N GLY A 39 -7.27 -11.18 -10.57
CA GLY A 39 -8.22 -10.81 -11.61
C GLY A 39 -8.49 -11.91 -12.65
N GLN A 40 -7.51 -12.77 -12.95
CA GLN A 40 -7.69 -13.91 -13.87
C GLN A 40 -8.54 -15.02 -13.26
N TYR A 41 -8.52 -15.17 -11.93
CA TYR A 41 -9.25 -16.22 -11.19
C TYR A 41 -10.54 -15.71 -10.54
N GLY A 42 -10.98 -14.49 -10.84
CA GLY A 42 -12.18 -13.91 -10.25
C GLY A 42 -12.05 -13.55 -8.77
N LEU A 43 -10.84 -13.58 -8.21
CA LEU A 43 -10.56 -13.15 -6.84
C LEU A 43 -10.46 -11.63 -6.79
N GLN A 44 -11.03 -11.06 -5.73
CA GLN A 44 -10.91 -9.64 -5.45
C GLN A 44 -9.64 -9.36 -4.66
N VAL A 45 -9.15 -8.12 -4.74
CA VAL A 45 -7.96 -7.67 -4.02
C VAL A 45 -8.28 -6.38 -3.30
N THR A 46 -7.80 -6.29 -2.05
CA THR A 46 -7.68 -5.01 -1.34
C THR A 46 -6.23 -4.79 -0.92
N ILE A 47 -5.78 -3.53 -0.97
CA ILE A 47 -4.46 -3.11 -0.51
C ILE A 47 -4.55 -2.70 0.95
N SER A 48 -3.63 -3.19 1.77
CA SER A 48 -3.51 -2.83 3.17
C SER A 48 -2.08 -2.47 3.54
N SER A 49 -1.96 -1.53 4.47
CA SER A 49 -0.72 -1.10 5.08
C SER A 49 -0.16 -2.16 6.04
N THR A 50 1.17 -2.19 6.18
CA THR A 50 1.89 -2.85 7.28
C THR A 50 2.53 -1.81 8.20
N PHE A 51 1.84 -0.69 8.43
CA PHE A 51 2.31 0.42 9.27
C PHE A 51 3.43 1.23 8.63
N GLU A 52 3.26 1.60 7.36
CA GLU A 52 4.18 2.50 6.65
C GLU A 52 3.99 3.97 7.07
N THR A 53 5.04 4.77 6.88
CA THR A 53 4.98 6.24 6.93
C THR A 53 4.08 6.79 5.81
N ASP A 54 3.76 8.07 5.85
CA ASP A 54 2.99 8.77 4.80
C ASP A 54 3.60 8.63 3.40
N LEU A 55 4.93 8.57 3.25
CA LEU A 55 5.60 8.24 1.98
C LEU A 55 5.21 6.86 1.45
N GLY A 56 5.25 5.85 2.31
CA GLY A 56 4.84 4.49 1.94
C GLY A 56 3.34 4.42 1.66
N LEU A 57 2.51 5.03 2.51
CA LEU A 57 1.06 5.08 2.34
C LEU A 57 0.64 5.83 1.07
N TYR A 58 1.36 6.89 0.67
CA TYR A 58 1.14 7.55 -0.61
C TYR A 58 1.29 6.55 -1.76
N THR A 59 2.38 5.78 -1.74
CA THR A 59 2.63 4.73 -2.74
C THR A 59 1.55 3.64 -2.70
N LEU A 60 1.17 3.17 -1.51
CA LEU A 60 0.12 2.16 -1.36
C LEU A 60 -1.25 2.65 -1.83
N ALA A 61 -1.58 3.92 -1.60
CA ALA A 61 -2.82 4.53 -2.05
C ALA A 61 -2.89 4.62 -3.58
N GLN A 62 -1.76 4.92 -4.25
CA GLN A 62 -1.68 4.87 -5.72
C GLN A 62 -1.94 3.45 -6.24
N ILE A 63 -1.32 2.42 -5.63
CA ILE A 63 -1.55 1.01 -6.00
C ILE A 63 -3.01 0.61 -5.77
N ALA A 64 -3.61 1.03 -4.66
CA ALA A 64 -5.02 0.78 -4.36
C ALA A 64 -5.94 1.40 -5.42
N GLY A 65 -5.62 2.60 -5.89
CA GLY A 65 -6.34 3.27 -6.99
C GLY A 65 -6.26 2.54 -8.33
N CYS A 66 -5.29 1.64 -8.53
CA CYS A 66 -5.20 0.80 -9.74
C CYS A 66 -6.07 -0.46 -9.68
N THR A 67 -6.72 -0.75 -8.57
CA THR A 67 -7.60 -1.93 -8.46
C THR A 67 -8.92 -1.68 -9.23
N LYS A 68 -9.41 -2.70 -9.95
CA LYS A 68 -10.64 -2.59 -10.76
C LYS A 68 -11.90 -2.37 -9.94
N HIS A 69 -11.85 -2.77 -8.67
CA HIS A 69 -12.96 -2.66 -7.75
C HIS A 69 -12.60 -1.64 -6.67
N GLN A 70 -13.50 -0.71 -6.40
CA GLN A 70 -13.33 0.30 -5.35
C GLN A 70 -13.54 -0.32 -3.96
N TYR A 71 -12.82 -1.40 -3.63
CA TYR A 71 -12.83 -1.96 -2.28
C TYR A 71 -12.12 -1.02 -1.31
N ILE A 72 -12.59 -1.06 -0.06
CA ILE A 72 -12.05 -0.26 1.04
C ILE A 72 -10.60 -0.69 1.27
N ALA A 73 -9.66 0.25 1.10
CA ALA A 73 -8.25 0.02 1.36
C ALA A 73 -7.94 0.15 2.85
N GLY A 74 -7.10 -0.74 3.37
CA GLY A 74 -6.67 -0.74 4.78
C GLY A 74 -5.47 0.16 5.01
N LEU A 75 -5.61 1.48 4.81
CA LEU A 75 -4.51 2.45 4.77
C LEU A 75 -4.54 3.51 5.90
N ASP A 76 -5.48 3.43 6.84
CA ASP A 76 -5.66 4.40 7.95
C ASP A 76 -4.74 4.12 9.16
N THR A 77 -3.46 3.87 8.91
CA THR A 77 -2.44 3.67 9.96
C THR A 77 -1.71 4.97 10.31
N LEU A 78 -1.77 5.99 9.45
CA LEU A 78 -0.97 7.21 9.59
C LEU A 78 -1.23 7.97 10.89
N LYS A 79 -2.48 7.94 11.38
CA LYS A 79 -2.90 8.60 12.63
C LYS A 79 -2.11 8.20 13.88
N TRP A 80 -1.36 7.11 13.82
CA TRP A 80 -0.53 6.63 14.92
C TRP A 80 0.92 7.13 14.86
N PHE A 81 1.34 7.74 13.76
CA PHE A 81 2.65 8.39 13.67
C PHE A 81 2.59 9.76 14.36
N LYS A 82 3.64 10.09 15.10
CA LYS A 82 3.78 11.41 15.73
C LYS A 82 4.00 12.50 14.68
N GLU A 83 4.78 12.18 13.66
CA GLU A 83 5.25 13.11 12.64
C GLU A 83 5.29 12.41 11.27
N ASP A 84 4.80 13.12 10.25
CA ASP A 84 4.83 12.72 8.84
C ASP A 84 6.19 13.03 8.19
N LEU A 85 6.66 12.17 7.27
CA LEU A 85 7.90 12.41 6.51
C LEU A 85 7.71 13.38 5.34
N LEU A 86 6.51 13.51 4.79
CA LEU A 86 6.19 14.44 3.71
C LEU A 86 5.52 15.71 4.25
N GLN A 87 5.71 16.82 3.56
CA GLN A 87 5.08 18.10 3.89
C GLN A 87 3.59 18.13 3.48
N GLY A 88 2.71 17.50 4.29
CA GLY A 88 1.25 17.69 4.22
C GLY A 88 0.56 17.12 2.98
N GLN A 89 1.12 16.04 2.42
CA GLN A 89 0.76 15.53 1.09
C GLN A 89 -0.35 14.47 1.11
N LEU A 90 -0.47 13.71 2.20
CA LEU A 90 -1.49 12.69 2.32
C LEU A 90 -2.68 13.22 3.13
N ARG A 91 -3.79 13.55 2.47
CA ARG A 91 -5.02 14.01 3.14
C ARG A 91 -6.04 12.89 3.19
N ILE A 92 -6.40 12.47 4.40
CA ILE A 92 -7.47 11.49 4.66
C ILE A 92 -8.70 12.24 5.16
N GLN A 93 -9.77 12.25 4.39
CA GLN A 93 -11.01 12.94 4.74
C GLN A 93 -12.23 12.11 4.33
N LYS A 94 -13.20 11.97 5.25
CA LYS A 94 -14.47 11.25 5.00
C LYS A 94 -14.27 9.85 4.40
N GLY A 95 -13.27 9.11 4.90
CA GLY A 95 -12.95 7.76 4.43
C GLY A 95 -12.28 7.69 3.05
N ARG A 96 -11.76 8.81 2.55
CA ARG A 96 -11.06 8.89 1.26
C ARG A 96 -9.65 9.44 1.44
N ILE A 97 -8.72 8.91 0.65
CA ILE A 97 -7.37 9.45 0.51
C ILE A 97 -7.35 10.31 -0.75
N HIS A 98 -6.95 11.57 -0.60
CA HIS A 98 -6.78 12.48 -1.72
C HIS A 98 -5.35 12.44 -2.20
N LEU A 99 -5.16 12.02 -3.46
CA LEU A 99 -3.86 11.94 -4.12
C LEU A 99 -3.73 13.10 -5.12
N ASN A 100 -2.50 13.56 -5.31
CA ASN A 100 -2.19 14.65 -6.23
C ASN A 100 -1.37 14.09 -7.40
N ASP A 101 -1.84 14.27 -8.63
CA ASP A 101 -1.22 13.69 -9.83
C ASP A 101 0.19 14.24 -10.10
N LYS A 102 0.56 15.36 -9.48
CA LYS A 102 1.85 16.02 -9.64
C LYS A 102 2.49 16.30 -8.28
N ILE A 103 3.09 15.27 -7.70
CA ILE A 103 3.92 15.41 -6.50
C ILE A 103 5.38 15.12 -6.84
N ASP A 104 6.26 16.00 -6.40
CA ASP A 104 7.68 15.71 -6.27
C ASP A 104 7.92 15.22 -4.84
N LEU A 105 7.95 13.90 -4.66
CA LEU A 105 8.14 13.28 -3.34
C LEU A 105 9.49 13.66 -2.73
N ALA A 106 10.53 13.85 -3.54
CA ALA A 106 11.84 14.23 -3.05
C ALA A 106 11.83 15.67 -2.53
N ALA A 107 11.17 16.59 -3.25
CA ALA A 107 11.01 17.96 -2.80
C ALA A 107 10.14 18.10 -1.54
N CYS A 108 9.18 17.19 -1.34
CA CYS A 108 8.29 17.21 -0.17
C CYS A 108 8.87 16.53 1.07
N LEU A 109 10.01 15.84 0.94
CA LEU A 109 10.61 15.06 2.02
C LEU A 109 11.19 15.97 3.09
N LYS A 110 10.81 15.74 4.35
CA LYS A 110 11.37 16.46 5.49
C LYS A 110 12.66 15.75 5.94
N SER A 111 13.77 16.06 5.27
CA SER A 111 15.09 15.51 5.56
C SER A 111 15.49 15.52 7.05
N PRO A 112 15.13 16.51 7.89
CA PRO A 112 15.45 16.46 9.32
C PRO A 112 14.85 15.28 10.10
N HIS A 113 13.78 14.64 9.60
CA HIS A 113 13.20 13.44 10.23
C HIS A 113 13.89 12.14 9.76
N LEU A 114 14.78 12.23 8.77
CA LEU A 114 15.63 11.13 8.34
C LEU A 114 17.00 11.30 8.99
N LYS A 115 17.46 10.26 9.66
CA LYS A 115 18.81 10.19 10.21
C LYS A 115 19.62 9.23 9.37
N GLU A 116 20.85 9.63 9.06
CA GLU A 116 21.82 8.70 8.51
C GLU A 116 22.01 7.55 9.48
N ILE A 117 21.89 6.32 8.98
CA ILE A 117 22.25 5.14 9.73
C ILE A 117 23.67 4.80 9.28
N ALA A 118 24.65 5.13 10.12
CA ALA A 118 26.01 4.70 9.89
C ALA A 118 26.06 3.16 9.99
N ASN A 119 26.50 2.51 8.91
CA ASN A 119 26.63 1.05 8.74
C ASN A 119 25.30 0.27 8.55
N ALA A 120 24.68 0.43 7.38
CA ALA A 120 23.70 -0.55 6.87
C ALA A 120 24.36 -1.52 5.88
#